data_AF-A0A1J4K0D2-F1
#
_entry.id   AF-A0A1J4K0D2-F1
#
_cell.length_a   1.000
_cell.length_b   1.000
_cell.length_c   1.000
_cell.angle_alpha   90.00
_cell.angle_beta   90.00
_cell.angle_gamma   90.00
#
_symmetry.space_group_name_H-M   'P 1'
#
loop_
_entity.id
_entity.type
_entity.pdbx_description
1 polymer ?
#
loop_
_entity_poly.entity_id
_entity_poly.type
_entity_poly.pdbx_seq_one_letter_code
_entity_poly.pdbx_strand_id
1 'polypeptide(L)' 'MHIAAFADALECFVTLEKNKQSIKTQSADGLLPIHYAIGGGALEVVSYILSKDQTYYENLNAPNVSFIF' A
#
# COMPACT_ATOMS: atom_id res chain seq x y z
N MET A 1 8.89 -0.29 -6.18
CA MET A 1 7.99 -0.36 -5.01
C MET A 1 6.93 -1.44 -5.14
N HIS A 2 6.16 -1.46 -6.23
CA HIS A 2 5.07 -2.43 -6.44
C HIS A 2 5.51 -3.90 -6.33
N ILE A 3 6.70 -4.24 -6.87
CA ILE A 3 7.25 -5.61 -6.74
C ILE A 3 7.58 -5.96 -5.29
N ALA A 4 8.21 -5.03 -4.55
CA ALA A 4 8.49 -5.23 -3.13
C ALA A 4 7.19 -5.35 -2.31
N ALA A 5 6.15 -4.62 -2.72
CA ALA A 5 4.83 -4.69 -2.11
C ALA A 5 4.17 -6.05 -2.35
N PHE A 6 4.20 -6.57 -3.59
CA PHE A 6 3.65 -7.88 -3.93
C PHE A 6 4.38 -9.03 -3.22
N ALA A 7 5.71 -8.92 -3.06
CA ALA A 7 6.54 -9.98 -2.48
C ALA A 7 6.62 -9.96 -0.94
N ASP A 8 5.87 -9.09 -0.26
CA ASP A 8 5.96 -8.83 1.18
C ASP A 8 7.38 -8.50 1.68
N ALA A 9 8.18 -7.85 0.83
CA ALA A 9 9.55 -7.49 1.17
C ALA A 9 9.58 -6.13 1.89
N LEU A 10 9.18 -6.12 3.17
CA LEU A 10 9.00 -4.89 3.96
C LEU A 10 10.27 -4.04 4.04
N GLU A 11 11.44 -4.63 4.31
CA GLU A 11 12.69 -3.88 4.41
C GLU A 11 13.06 -3.19 3.09
N CYS A 12 12.86 -3.88 1.97
CA CYS A 12 13.04 -3.30 0.64
C CYS A 12 12.04 -2.17 0.41
N PHE A 13 10.78 -2.37 0.80
CA PHE A 13 9.72 -1.38 0.66
C PHE A 13 10.04 -0.08 1.44
N VAL A 14 10.42 -0.21 2.72
CA VAL A 14 10.82 0.91 3.58
C VAL A 14 12.08 1.60 3.06
N THR A 15 13.04 0.85 2.52
CA THR A 15 14.26 1.41 1.94
C THR A 15 13.95 2.23 0.69
N LEU A 16 13.03 1.77 -0.15
CA LEU A 16 12.57 2.52 -1.33
C LEU A 16 11.84 3.80 -0.92
N GLU A 17 10.97 3.73 0.08
CA GLU A 17 10.26 4.90 0.63
C GLU A 17 11.25 5.96 1.14
N LYS A 18 12.26 5.55 1.94
CA LYS A 18 13.32 6.44 2.44
C LYS A 18 14.11 7.12 1.32
N ASN A 19 14.22 6.49 0.15
CA ASN A 19 14.85 7.06 -1.04
C ASN A 19 13.89 7.96 -1.87
N LYS A 20 12.90 8.57 -1.22
CA LYS A 20 11.91 9.50 -1.81
C LYS A 20 10.93 8.85 -2.80
N GLN A 21 10.78 7.53 -2.80
CA GLN A 21 9.63 6.92 -3.49
C GLN A 21 8.38 7.11 -2.63
N SER A 22 7.32 7.64 -3.22
CA SER A 22 6.06 7.82 -2.51
C SER A 22 5.31 6.49 -2.42
N ILE A 23 4.72 6.20 -1.25
CA ILE A 23 3.77 5.10 -1.08
C ILE A 23 2.52 5.26 -1.96
N LYS A 24 2.32 6.43 -2.57
CA LYS A 24 1.21 6.73 -3.49
C LYS A 24 1.63 6.72 -4.97
N THR A 25 2.82 6.23 -5.31
CA THR A 25 3.26 6.13 -6.70
C THR A 25 2.43 5.10 -7.47
N GLN A 26 1.80 5.53 -8.56
CA GLN A 26 1.01 4.67 -9.42
C GLN A 26 1.90 3.85 -10.36
N SER A 27 1.48 2.62 -10.66
CA SER A 27 2.04 1.80 -11.74
C SER A 27 1.56 2.31 -13.10
N ALA A 28 2.04 1.68 -14.18
CA ALA A 28 1.56 1.97 -15.53
C ALA A 28 0.04 1.76 -15.69
N ASP A 29 -0.54 0.88 -14.88
CA ASP A 29 -1.98 0.58 -14.84
C ASP A 29 -2.77 1.51 -13.90
N GLY A 30 -2.11 2.54 -13.34
CA GLY A 30 -2.73 3.46 -12.37
C GLY A 30 -2.85 2.89 -10.95
N LEU A 31 -2.33 1.69 -10.69
CA LEU A 31 -2.46 1.00 -9.41
C LEU A 31 -1.39 1.45 -8.40
N LEU A 32 -1.84 1.70 -7.17
CA LEU A 32 -0.97 1.98 -6.02
C LEU A 32 -0.24 0.72 -5.52
N PRO A 33 0.88 0.86 -4.79
CA PRO A 33 1.63 -0.27 -4.23
C PRO A 33 0.80 -1.17 -3.30
N ILE A 34 -0.19 -0.60 -2.60
CA ILE A 34 -1.10 -1.38 -1.74
C ILE A 34 -1.95 -2.40 -2.51
N HIS A 35 -2.35 -2.10 -3.76
CA HIS A 35 -3.10 -3.06 -4.57
C HIS A 35 -2.25 -4.30 -4.89
N TYR A 36 -0.96 -4.08 -5.18
CA TYR A 36 -0.02 -5.18 -5.39
C TYR A 36 0.23 -5.96 -4.09
N ALA A 37 0.32 -5.27 -2.95
CA ALA A 37 0.46 -5.94 -1.66
C ALA A 37 -0.75 -6.84 -1.34
N ILE A 38 -1.97 -6.35 -1.58
CA ILE A 38 -3.20 -7.14 -1.42
C ILE A 38 -3.21 -8.33 -2.39
N GLY A 39 -2.89 -8.11 -3.67
CA GLY A 39 -2.85 -9.17 -4.68
C GLY A 39 -1.81 -10.25 -4.40
N GLY A 40 -0.73 -9.91 -3.70
CA GLY A 40 0.32 -10.85 -3.27
C GLY A 40 0.11 -11.48 -1.89
N GLY A 41 -0.89 -11.02 -1.13
CA GLY A 41 -1.08 -11.45 0.27
C GLY A 41 -0.04 -10.91 1.25
N ALA A 42 0.60 -9.78 0.91
CA ALA A 42 1.69 -9.17 1.65
C ALA A 42 1.20 -8.37 2.87
N LEU A 43 0.89 -9.08 3.95
CA LEU A 43 0.23 -8.51 5.13
C LEU A 43 1.11 -7.52 5.90
N GLU A 44 2.43 -7.73 5.91
CA GLU A 44 3.34 -6.82 6.60
C GLU A 44 3.42 -5.47 5.89
N VAL A 45 3.56 -5.49 4.56
CA VAL A 45 3.55 -4.26 3.76
C VAL A 45 2.19 -3.56 3.81
N VAL A 46 1.07 -4.29 3.74
CA VAL A 46 -0.28 -3.69 3.89
C VAL A 46 -0.40 -2.99 5.24
N SER A 47 -0.03 -3.67 6.33
CA SER A 47 -0.09 -3.11 7.68
C SER A 47 0.79 -1.86 7.80
N TYR A 48 1.98 -1.87 7.21
CA TYR A 48 2.86 -0.71 7.16
C TYR A 48 2.22 0.48 6.43
N ILE A 49 1.69 0.28 5.22
CA ILE A 49 1.06 1.35 4.43
C ILE A 49 -0.14 1.94 5.18
N LEU A 50 -0.99 1.09 5.76
CA LEU A 50 -2.15 1.54 6.55
C LEU A 50 -1.74 2.29 7.82
N SER A 51 -0.63 1.90 8.47
CA SER A 51 -0.11 2.65 9.62
C SER A 51 0.42 4.05 9.26
N LYS A 52 0.80 4.26 7.99
CA LYS A 52 1.34 5.55 7.50
C LYS A 52 0.25 6.50 7.04
N ASP A 53 -0.80 5.99 6.41
CA ASP A 53 -1.98 6.80 6.07
C ASP A 53 -3.02 6.68 7.21
N GLN A 54 -2.87 7.52 8.24
CA GLN A 54 -3.86 7.70 9.33
C GLN A 54 -5.28 8.01 8.80
N THR A 55 -5.38 8.47 7.56
CA THR A 55 -6.62 8.81 6.84
C THR A 55 -7.45 7.60 6.38
N TYR A 56 -6.93 6.38 6.32
CA TYR A 56 -7.75 5.21 5.95
C TYR A 56 -8.66 4.71 7.10
N TYR A 57 -8.21 4.82 8.36
CA TYR A 57 -9.01 4.41 9.52
C TYR A 57 -10.21 5.34 9.77
N GLU A 58 -10.10 6.63 9.45
CA GLU A 58 -11.22 7.57 9.53
C GLU A 58 -12.32 7.24 8.50
N ASN A 59 -11.93 6.76 7.32
CA ASN A 59 -12.85 6.35 6.26
C ASN A 59 -13.45 4.95 6.47
N LEU A 60 -12.83 4.08 7.27
CA LEU A 60 -13.42 2.79 7.64
C LEU A 60 -14.59 2.92 8.64
N ASN A 61 -14.64 4.04 9.38
CA ASN A 61 -15.79 4.42 10.22
C ASN A 61 -16.85 5.23 9.46
N ALA A 62 -16.61 5.58 8.19
CA ALA A 62 -17.63 6.14 7.32
C ALA A 62 -18.36 4.99 6.59
N PRO A 63 -19.71 4.91 6.65
CA PRO A 63 -20.48 3.77 6.12
C PRO A 63 -20.52 3.69 4.59
N ASN A 64 -19.61 4.35 3.86
CA ASN A 64 -19.76 4.55 2.42
C ASN A 64 -18.42 4.64 1.67
N VAL A 65 -17.57 3.64 1.82
CA VAL A 65 -16.51 3.38 0.83
C VAL A 65 -16.74 1.99 0.26
N SER A 66 -17.32 1.97 -0.94
CA SER A 66 -17.41 0.78 -1.77
C SER A 66 -16.02 0.18 -1.91
N PHE A 67 -15.85 -1.05 -1.42
CA PHE A 67 -14.76 -1.92 -1.82
C PHE A 67 -14.90 -2.12 -3.33
N ILE A 68 -14.15 -1.33 -4.10
CA ILE A 68 -13.95 -1.58 -5.52
C ILE A 68 -12.63 -2.33 -5.60
N PHE A 69 -12.75 -3.65 -5.74
CA PHE A 69 -11.68 -4.53 -6.22
C PHE A 69 -11.37 -4.19 -7.68
#